data_AF-A0A935JIC4-F1
#
_entry.id   AF-A0A935JIC4-F1
#
_cell.length_a   1.000
_cell.length_b   1.000
_cell.length_c   1.000
_cell.angle_alpha   90.00
_cell.angle_beta   90.00
_cell.angle_gamma   90.00
#
_symmetry.space_group_name_H-M   'P 1'
#
loop_
_entity.id
_entity.type
_entity.pdbx_description
1 polymer ?
#
loop_
_entity_poly.entity_id
_entity_poly.type
_entity_poly.pdbx_seq_one_letter_code
_entity_poly.pdbx_strand_id
1 'polypeptide(L)' 'MNTELDSKDFFLKIANSVALLLLWMMPNLYYGLYKGYAFFEGKAAVSNIVYYLISGIGFALVIFFFIKKWKK' A
#
# COMPACT_ATOMS: atom_id res chain seq x y z
N MET A 1 -29.48 18.30 -9.50
CA MET A 1 -28.29 18.04 -8.67
C MET A 1 -28.57 16.75 -7.90
N ASN A 2 -28.05 15.60 -8.34
CA ASN A 2 -28.34 14.29 -7.74
C ASN A 2 -27.30 13.98 -6.65
N THR A 3 -27.55 14.45 -5.43
CA THR A 3 -26.68 14.33 -4.25
C THR A 3 -26.37 12.88 -3.86
N GLU A 4 -27.26 11.93 -4.19
CA GLU A 4 -27.03 10.50 -3.98
C GLU A 4 -25.92 9.91 -4.86
N LEU A 5 -25.80 10.38 -6.12
CA LEU A 5 -24.77 9.88 -7.04
C LEU A 5 -23.38 10.34 -6.57
N ASP A 6 -23.28 11.59 -6.14
CA ASP A 6 -22.05 12.19 -5.62
C ASP A 6 -21.55 11.48 -4.33
N SER A 7 -22.48 11.13 -3.45
CA SER A 7 -22.16 10.41 -2.20
C SER A 7 -21.62 9.00 -2.49
N LYS A 8 -22.26 8.25 -3.40
CA LYS A 8 -21.82 6.89 -3.77
C LYS A 8 -20.42 6.89 -4.39
N ASP A 9 -20.15 7.84 -5.28
CA ASP A 9 -18.86 7.97 -5.95
C ASP A 9 -17.74 8.32 -4.96
N PHE A 10 -18.04 9.16 -3.96
CA PHE A 10 -17.11 9.47 -2.87
C PHE A 10 -16.76 8.22 -2.03
N PHE A 11 -17.77 7.46 -1.61
CA PHE A 11 -17.53 6.20 -0.87
C PHE A 11 -16.76 5.18 -1.69
N LEU A 12 -17.07 5.03 -2.98
CA LEU A 12 -16.30 4.18 -3.90
C LEU A 12 -14.85 4.65 -4.04
N LYS A 13 -14.60 5.96 -4.05
CA LYS A 13 -13.23 6.52 -4.09
C LYS A 13 -12.44 6.14 -2.85
N ILE A 14 -13.06 6.21 -1.66
CA ILE A 14 -12.46 5.80 -0.38
C ILE A 14 -12.23 4.29 -0.36
N ALA A 15 -13.27 3.49 -0.63
CA ALA A 15 -13.20 2.03 -0.58
C ALA A 15 -12.09 1.49 -1.50
N ASN A 16 -11.98 2.03 -2.71
CA ASN A 16 -10.92 1.67 -3.64
C ASN A 16 -9.53 2.13 -3.16
N SER A 17 -9.43 3.25 -2.45
CA SER A 17 -8.17 3.69 -1.87
C SER A 17 -7.75 2.73 -0.76
N VAL A 18 -8.66 2.40 0.17
CA VAL A 18 -8.40 1.41 1.23
C VAL A 18 -8.05 0.04 0.65
N ALA A 19 -8.78 -0.42 -0.37
CA ALA A 19 -8.50 -1.69 -1.03
C ALA A 19 -7.09 -1.75 -1.64
N LEU A 20 -6.64 -0.67 -2.30
CA LEU A 20 -5.29 -0.60 -2.85
C LEU A 20 -4.21 -0.62 -1.76
N LEU A 21 -4.44 0.09 -0.65
CA LEU A 21 -3.53 0.06 0.50
C LEU A 21 -3.44 -1.37 1.06
N LEU A 22 -4.57 -2.05 1.25
CA LEU A 22 -4.62 -3.43 1.72
C LEU A 22 -3.91 -4.38 0.76
N LEU A 23 -4.06 -4.17 -0.55
CA LEU A 23 -3.36 -4.94 -1.59
C LEU A 23 -1.85 -4.80 -1.50
N TRP A 24 -1.35 -3.61 -1.16
CA TRP A 24 0.07 -3.42 -0.85
C TRP A 24 0.46 -4.02 0.50
N MET A 25 -0.41 -3.98 1.52
CA MET A 25 -0.11 -4.55 2.84
C MET A 25 0.00 -6.08 2.83
N MET A 26 -0.83 -6.79 2.07
CA MET A 26 -0.84 -8.27 2.02
C MET A 26 0.55 -8.90 1.76
N PRO A 27 1.29 -8.53 0.70
CA PRO A 27 2.63 -9.06 0.48
C PRO A 27 3.61 -8.61 1.57
N ASN A 28 3.47 -7.41 2.16
CA ASN A 28 4.32 -6.97 3.26
C ASN A 28 4.09 -7.79 4.54
N LEU A 29 2.85 -8.18 4.84
CA LEU A 29 2.55 -9.09 5.94
C LEU A 29 3.17 -10.46 5.69
N TYR A 30 3.04 -11.00 4.48
CA TYR A 30 3.59 -12.32 4.16
C TYR A 30 5.13 -12.32 4.11
N TYR A 31 5.75 -11.45 3.32
CA TYR A 31 7.20 -11.44 3.14
C TYR A 31 7.92 -10.77 4.30
N GLY A 32 7.37 -9.67 4.82
CA GLY A 32 7.97 -8.93 5.92
C GLY A 32 7.86 -9.67 7.24
N LEU A 33 6.65 -10.06 7.65
CA LEU A 33 6.40 -10.68 8.94
C LEU A 33 6.54 -12.21 8.88
N TYR A 34 5.74 -12.88 8.03
CA TYR A 34 5.69 -14.35 8.05
C TYR A 34 7.00 -15.00 7.55
N LYS A 35 7.63 -14.46 6.50
CA LYS A 35 8.96 -14.89 6.05
C LYS A 35 10.12 -14.20 6.78
N GLY A 36 9.80 -13.23 7.64
CA GLY A 36 10.77 -12.53 8.48
C GLY A 36 11.70 -11.56 7.77
N TYR A 37 11.46 -11.19 6.51
CA TYR A 37 12.35 -10.27 5.78
C TYR A 37 12.35 -8.84 6.33
N ALA A 38 11.36 -8.47 7.16
CA ALA A 38 11.36 -7.21 7.88
C ALA A 38 12.26 -7.23 9.13
N PHE A 39 12.61 -8.40 9.65
CA PHE A 39 13.40 -8.54 10.88
C PHE A 39 14.89 -8.73 10.60
N PHE A 40 15.72 -8.15 11.45
CA PHE A 40 17.16 -8.28 11.39
C PHE A 40 17.65 -9.22 12.51
N GLU A 41 17.85 -10.49 12.18
CA GLU A 41 18.42 -11.48 13.11
C GLU A 41 19.95 -11.34 13.19
N GLY A 42 20.41 -10.27 13.85
CA GLY A 42 21.82 -10.02 14.18
C GLY A 42 22.62 -9.23 13.14
N LYS A 43 22.48 -9.51 11.84
CA LYS A 43 23.06 -8.69 10.76
C LYS A 43 22.05 -8.48 9.63
N ALA A 44 22.11 -7.31 8.98
CA ALA A 44 21.30 -7.05 7.80
C ALA A 44 21.72 -7.99 6.66
N ALA A 45 20.83 -8.90 6.27
CA ALA A 45 21.01 -9.71 5.09
C ALA A 45 20.58 -8.91 3.85
N VAL A 46 21.13 -9.29 2.69
CA VAL A 46 20.77 -8.69 1.40
C VAL A 46 19.26 -8.80 1.15
N SER A 47 18.62 -9.88 1.59
CA SER A 47 17.17 -10.08 1.51
C SER A 47 16.37 -9.00 2.24
N ASN A 48 16.83 -8.54 3.40
CA ASN A 48 16.17 -7.47 4.14
C ASN A 48 16.24 -6.15 3.36
N ILE A 49 17.41 -5.83 2.80
CA ILE A 49 17.63 -4.59 2.03
C ILE A 49 16.73 -4.57 0.79
N VAL A 50 16.72 -5.67 0.04
CA VAL A 50 15.84 -5.83 -1.14
C VAL A 50 14.37 -5.73 -0.75
N TYR A 51 13.96 -6.35 0.36
CA TYR A 51 12.60 -6.24 0.87
C TYR A 51 12.21 -4.79 1.17
N TYR A 52 13.04 -4.04 1.90
CA TYR A 52 12.75 -2.63 2.21
C TYR A 52 12.73 -1.73 0.98
N LEU A 53 13.58 -1.97 -0.02
CA LEU A 53 13.55 -1.24 -1.29
C LEU A 53 12.24 -1.49 -2.05
N ILE A 54 11.84 -2.75 -2.22
CA ILE A 54 10.61 -3.12 -2.94
C ILE A 54 9.38 -2.62 -2.19
N SER A 55 9.34 -2.83 -0.88
CA SER A 55 8.26 -2.35 0.00
C SER A 55 8.11 -0.84 -0.07
N GLY A 56 9.23 -0.11 0.07
CA GLY A 56 9.27 1.35 0.02
C GLY A 56 8.85 1.91 -1.33
N ILE A 57 9.34 1.35 -2.45
CA ILE A 57 8.91 1.73 -3.80
C ILE A 57 7.41 1.47 -3.97
N GLY A 58 6.93 0.30 -3.54
CA GLY A 58 5.51 -0.05 -3.57
C GLY A 58 4.66 0.96 -2.80
N PHE A 59 5.13 1.40 -1.62
CA PHE A 59 4.41 2.37 -0.80
C PHE A 59 4.37 3.74 -1.47
N ALA A 60 5.50 4.19 -2.03
CA ALA A 60 5.57 5.44 -2.76
C ALA A 60 4.61 5.44 -3.97
N LEU A 61 4.49 4.32 -4.68
CA LEU A 61 3.52 4.15 -5.76
C LEU A 61 2.08 4.25 -5.24
N VAL A 62 1.74 3.59 -4.13
CA VAL A 62 0.40 3.67 -3.53
C VAL A 62 0.04 5.12 -3.18
N ILE A 63 0.96 5.85 -2.54
CA ILE A 63 0.77 7.27 -2.21
C ILE A 63 0.60 8.09 -3.49
N PHE A 64 1.45 7.88 -4.50
CA PHE A 64 1.35 8.58 -5.78
C PHE A 64 0.00 8.34 -6.45
N PHE A 65 -0.50 7.09 -6.46
CA PHE A 65 -1.82 6.76 -6.98
C PHE A 65 -2.94 7.44 -6.20
N PHE A 66 -2.83 7.55 -4.87
CA PHE A 66 -3.81 8.29 -4.07
C PHE A 66 -3.77 9.78 -4.42
N ILE A 67 -2.61 10.42 -4.40
CA ILE A 67 -2.51 11.84 -4.75
C ILE A 67 -3.10 12.10 -6.14
N LYS A 68 -2.79 11.26 -7.13
CA LYS A 68 -3.34 11.38 -8.48
C LYS A 68 -4.86 11.18 -8.52
N LYS A 69 -5.37 10.20 -7.77
CA LYS A 69 -6.81 9.88 -7.72
C LYS A 69 -7.62 10.95 -6.98
N TRP A 70 -7.04 11.59 -5.96
CA TRP A 70 -7.70 12.60 -5.14
C TRP A 70 -7.58 14.03 -5.69
N LYS A 71 -6.59 14.30 -6.55
CA LYS A 71 -6.51 15.54 -7.33
C LYS A 71 -7.46 15.59 -8.54
N LYS A 72 -7.97 14.43 -8.97
CA LYS A 72 -9.01 14.31 -9.99
C LYS A 72 -10.38 14.24 -9.32
#